data_AF-A0A924LMS7-F1
#
_entry.id   AF-A0A924LMS7-F1
#
_cell.length_a   1.000
_cell.length_b   1.000
_cell.length_c   1.000
_cell.angle_alpha   90.00
_cell.angle_beta   90.00
_cell.angle_gamma   90.00
#
_symmetry.space_group_name_H-M   'P 1'
#
loop_
_entity.id
_entity.type
_entity.pdbx_description
1 polymer ?
#
loop_
_entity_poly.entity_id
_entity_poly.type
_entity_poly.pdbx_seq_one_letter_code
_entity_poly.pdbx_strand_id
1 'polypeptide(L)'
;CPWDAEQTHASLVPYLVEEAFEAAEAVETGDRAAVREELGGVLLQVVFHARIAQEHPSDPYDVDDVADGIVRKLVGRHPHVFDPDAGTGHTAESVQEGWEQHKAREKGRAHVLDGVPLALPALARADKVVGRLDRVGVSVAPGEGIGAELLALVRRARAQGVDPEAALREQVRLLEAAARGTVA
;
A
#
# COMPACT_ATOMS: atom_id res chain seq x y z
N CYS A 1 -3.92 -28.26 -9.22
CA CYS A 1 -4.59 -28.37 -10.54
C CYS A 1 -3.54 -28.16 -11.64
N PRO A 2 -3.69 -28.69 -12.87
CA PRO A 2 -2.79 -28.37 -13.98
C PRO A 2 -2.59 -26.87 -14.20
N TRP A 3 -3.66 -26.07 -14.00
CA TRP A 3 -3.55 -24.61 -14.08
C TRP A 3 -2.61 -24.03 -13.01
N ASP A 4 -2.72 -24.46 -11.76
CA ASP A 4 -1.85 -23.97 -10.66
C ASP A 4 -0.38 -24.29 -10.94
N ALA A 5 -0.09 -25.46 -11.54
CA ALA A 5 1.26 -25.92 -11.83
C ALA A 5 1.98 -25.11 -12.92
N GLU A 6 1.22 -24.41 -13.78
CA GLU A 6 1.78 -23.55 -14.84
C GLU A 6 2.04 -22.12 -14.36
N GLN A 7 1.65 -21.77 -13.13
CA GLN A 7 1.76 -20.40 -12.64
C GLN A 7 3.19 -20.00 -12.28
N THR A 8 3.48 -18.72 -12.52
CA THR A 8 4.73 -18.06 -12.16
C THR A 8 4.42 -16.81 -11.36
N HIS A 9 5.42 -16.23 -10.68
CA HIS A 9 5.22 -14.93 -10.04
C HIS A 9 4.67 -13.88 -11.01
N ALA A 10 5.16 -13.85 -12.25
CA ALA A 10 4.75 -12.86 -13.24
C ALA A 10 3.29 -13.07 -13.71
N SER A 11 2.86 -14.33 -13.89
CA SER A 11 1.48 -14.62 -14.30
C SER A 11 0.45 -14.36 -13.20
N LEU A 12 0.88 -14.38 -11.93
CA LEU A 12 0.01 -14.13 -10.78
C LEU A 12 -0.15 -12.65 -10.40
N VAL A 13 0.75 -11.76 -10.85
CA VAL A 13 0.68 -10.32 -10.52
C VAL A 13 -0.68 -9.68 -10.83
N PRO A 14 -1.33 -9.92 -11.99
CA PRO A 14 -2.64 -9.33 -12.27
C PRO A 14 -3.68 -9.68 -11.21
N TYR A 15 -3.74 -10.94 -10.80
CA TYR A 15 -4.68 -11.41 -9.77
C TYR A 15 -4.36 -10.80 -8.40
N LEU A 16 -3.08 -10.73 -8.00
CA LEU A 16 -2.70 -10.05 -6.76
C LEU A 16 -3.14 -8.57 -6.73
N VAL A 17 -3.06 -7.89 -7.88
CA VAL A 17 -3.52 -6.50 -8.00
C VAL A 17 -5.04 -6.41 -7.94
N GLU A 18 -5.75 -7.28 -8.66
CA GLU A 18 -7.21 -7.39 -8.67
C GLU A 18 -7.77 -7.56 -7.25
N GLU A 19 -7.34 -8.61 -6.55
CA GLU A 19 -7.74 -8.94 -5.18
C GLU A 19 -7.47 -7.80 -4.19
N ALA A 20 -6.35 -7.08 -4.38
CA ALA A 20 -6.02 -5.93 -3.53
C ALA A 20 -6.97 -4.74 -3.77
N PHE A 21 -7.47 -4.56 -4.99
CA PHE A 21 -8.44 -3.52 -5.32
C PHE A 21 -9.88 -3.93 -4.96
N GLU A 22 -10.24 -5.20 -5.10
CA GLU A 22 -11.52 -5.73 -4.61
C GLU A 22 -11.60 -5.61 -3.09
N ALA A 23 -10.52 -5.94 -2.37
CA ALA A 23 -10.44 -5.71 -0.93
C ALA A 23 -10.56 -4.22 -0.57
N ALA A 24 -9.97 -3.33 -1.36
CA ALA A 24 -10.12 -1.89 -1.15
C ALA A 24 -11.57 -1.42 -1.39
N GLU A 25 -12.21 -1.88 -2.46
CA GLU A 25 -13.61 -1.58 -2.78
C GLU A 25 -14.54 -2.09 -1.68
N ALA A 26 -14.36 -3.31 -1.20
CA ALA A 26 -15.16 -3.89 -0.13
C ALA A 26 -15.06 -3.06 1.17
N VAL A 27 -13.87 -2.56 1.50
CA VAL A 27 -13.67 -1.66 2.64
C VAL A 27 -14.37 -0.32 2.43
N GLU A 28 -14.24 0.27 1.25
CA GLU A 28 -14.82 1.58 0.92
C GLU A 28 -16.36 1.55 0.88
N THR A 29 -16.95 0.44 0.44
CA THR A 29 -18.40 0.25 0.37
C THR A 29 -19.00 -0.23 1.70
N GLY A 30 -18.17 -0.65 2.66
CA GLY A 30 -18.60 -1.11 3.97
C GLY A 30 -19.21 -2.52 3.99
N ASP A 31 -19.05 -3.30 2.92
CA ASP A 31 -19.51 -4.69 2.86
C ASP A 31 -18.58 -5.61 3.65
N ARG A 32 -18.98 -5.92 4.88
CA ARG A 32 -18.19 -6.76 5.79
C ARG A 32 -18.01 -8.20 5.30
N ALA A 33 -18.95 -8.73 4.52
CA ALA A 33 -18.83 -10.09 3.99
C ALA A 33 -17.81 -10.12 2.86
N ALA A 34 -17.92 -9.18 1.92
CA ALA A 34 -16.95 -8.99 0.84
C ALA A 34 -15.54 -8.73 1.41
N VAL A 35 -15.39 -7.86 2.42
CA VAL A 35 -14.07 -7.61 3.04
C VAL A 35 -13.42 -8.92 3.51
N ARG A 36 -14.18 -9.85 4.08
CA ARG A 36 -13.63 -11.13 4.53
C ARG A 36 -13.23 -12.02 3.36
N GLU A 37 -14.02 -12.03 2.29
CA GLU A 37 -13.78 -12.79 1.06
C GLU A 37 -12.51 -12.31 0.35
N GLU A 38 -12.44 -11.02 0.06
CA GLU A 38 -11.31 -10.44 -0.70
C GLU A 38 -10.00 -10.44 0.10
N LEU A 39 -10.04 -10.26 1.43
CA LEU A 39 -8.84 -10.48 2.24
C LEU A 39 -8.37 -11.94 2.19
N GLY A 40 -9.30 -12.88 2.00
CA GLY A 40 -8.99 -14.28 1.73
C GLY A 40 -8.30 -14.48 0.38
N GLY A 41 -8.77 -13.80 -0.66
CA GLY A 41 -8.15 -13.83 -1.99
C GLY A 41 -6.75 -13.19 -2.01
N VAL A 42 -6.56 -12.04 -1.35
CA VAL A 42 -5.22 -11.46 -1.13
C VAL A 42 -4.29 -12.44 -0.39
N LEU A 43 -4.79 -13.11 0.65
CA LEU A 43 -4.01 -14.12 1.38
C LEU A 43 -3.68 -15.34 0.50
N LEU A 44 -4.62 -15.79 -0.34
CA LEU A 44 -4.39 -16.87 -1.29
C LEU A 44 -3.25 -16.53 -2.26
N GLN A 45 -3.19 -15.29 -2.74
CA GLN A 45 -2.09 -14.84 -3.60
C GLN A 45 -0.74 -14.89 -2.86
N VAL A 46 -0.69 -14.49 -1.58
CA VAL A 46 0.53 -14.64 -0.76
C VAL A 46 0.97 -16.11 -0.70
N VAL A 47 0.03 -17.03 -0.47
CA VAL A 47 0.31 -18.47 -0.41
C VAL A 47 0.81 -19.01 -1.75
N PHE A 48 0.20 -18.63 -2.87
CA PHE A 48 0.65 -19.05 -4.20
C PHE A 48 2.05 -18.54 -4.53
N HIS A 49 2.33 -17.27 -4.26
CA HIS A 49 3.68 -16.73 -4.44
C HIS A 49 4.69 -17.46 -3.54
N ALA A 50 4.37 -17.72 -2.27
CA ALA A 50 5.25 -18.47 -1.38
C ALA A 50 5.49 -19.90 -1.90
N ARG A 51 4.46 -20.58 -2.41
CA ARG A 51 4.61 -21.93 -2.97
C ARG A 51 5.51 -21.95 -4.21
N ILE A 52 5.39 -20.98 -5.11
CA ILE A 52 6.29 -20.84 -6.27
C ILE A 52 7.73 -20.56 -5.80
N ALA A 53 7.90 -19.74 -4.77
CA ALA A 53 9.22 -19.42 -4.24
C ALA A 53 9.96 -20.64 -3.67
N GLN A 54 9.25 -21.61 -3.08
CA GLN A 54 9.85 -22.86 -2.60
C GLN A 54 10.55 -23.67 -3.71
N GLU A 55 10.17 -23.45 -4.97
CA GLU A 55 10.74 -24.15 -6.13
C GLU A 55 11.99 -23.44 -6.68
N HIS A 56 12.36 -22.28 -6.12
CA HIS A 56 13.53 -21.54 -6.56
C HIS A 56 14.83 -22.33 -6.28
N PRO A 57 15.73 -22.51 -7.27
CA PRO A 57 16.85 -23.46 -7.16
C PRO A 57 17.94 -23.07 -6.16
N SER A 58 18.08 -21.78 -5.84
CA SER A 58 19.21 -21.28 -5.04
C SER A 58 18.79 -20.41 -3.84
N ASP A 59 17.52 -20.07 -3.74
CA ASP A 59 16.99 -19.16 -2.72
C ASP A 59 15.50 -19.48 -2.45
N PRO A 60 15.18 -20.73 -2.08
CA PRO A 60 13.81 -21.11 -1.79
C PRO A 60 13.39 -20.52 -0.44
N TYR A 61 12.14 -20.08 -0.37
CA TYR A 61 11.47 -19.69 0.87
C TYR A 61 10.00 -20.08 0.82
N ASP A 62 9.38 -20.25 1.98
CA ASP A 62 7.98 -20.62 2.11
C ASP A 62 7.10 -19.54 2.76
N VAL A 63 5.87 -19.90 3.11
CA VAL A 63 4.91 -18.98 3.71
C VAL A 63 5.30 -18.63 5.15
N ASP A 64 5.98 -19.53 5.85
CA ASP A 64 6.46 -19.28 7.21
C ASP A 64 7.63 -18.29 7.16
N ASP A 65 8.53 -18.39 6.18
CA ASP A 65 9.58 -17.38 5.94
C ASP A 65 9.00 -15.98 5.67
N VAL A 66 7.92 -15.91 4.87
CA VAL A 66 7.18 -14.65 4.60
C VAL A 66 6.58 -14.09 5.90
N ALA A 67 5.93 -14.95 6.70
CA ALA A 67 5.34 -14.59 7.98
C ALA A 67 6.41 -14.12 8.99
N ASP A 68 7.53 -14.82 9.09
CA ASP A 68 8.67 -14.46 9.93
C ASP A 68 9.27 -13.11 9.53
N GLY A 69 9.31 -12.81 8.23
CA GLY A 69 9.69 -11.51 7.72
C GLY A 69 8.76 -10.38 8.19
N ILE A 70 7.46 -10.66 8.35
CA ILE A 70 6.48 -9.72 8.92
C ILE A 70 6.69 -9.58 10.43
N VAL A 71 6.83 -10.70 11.15
CA VAL A 71 7.07 -10.71 12.61
C VAL A 71 8.31 -9.89 12.96
N ARG A 72 9.44 -10.14 12.30
CA ARG A 72 10.69 -9.39 12.51
C ARG A 72 10.51 -7.89 12.29
N LYS A 73 9.78 -7.48 11.24
CA LYS A 73 9.47 -6.06 10.98
C LYS A 73 8.57 -5.45 12.05
N LEU A 74 7.54 -6.17 12.49
CA LEU A 74 6.60 -5.68 13.50
C LEU A 74 7.30 -5.49 14.84
N VAL A 75 8.08 -6.48 15.28
CA VAL A 75 8.88 -6.42 16.51
C VAL A 75 9.90 -5.28 16.43
N GLY A 76 10.67 -5.21 15.34
CA GLY A 76 11.72 -4.21 15.18
C GLY A 76 11.23 -2.77 15.05
N ARG A 77 9.99 -2.55 14.61
CA ARG A 77 9.41 -1.20 14.41
C ARG A 77 8.40 -0.78 15.47
N HIS A 78 8.02 -1.68 16.38
CA HIS A 78 7.20 -1.35 17.56
C HIS A 78 7.93 -1.72 18.86
N PRO A 79 9.11 -1.15 19.15
CA PRO A 79 9.78 -1.42 20.42
C PRO A 79 8.88 -1.09 21.61
N HIS A 80 8.06 -0.04 21.53
CA HIS A 80 7.06 0.30 22.55
C HIS A 80 6.00 -0.77 22.85
N VAL A 81 5.84 -1.78 21.98
CA VAL A 81 4.91 -2.92 22.20
C VAL A 81 5.67 -4.15 22.71
N PHE A 82 6.86 -4.41 22.17
CA PHE A 82 7.57 -5.69 22.34
C PHE A 82 8.83 -5.61 23.23
N ASP A 83 9.33 -4.42 23.51
CA ASP A 83 10.45 -4.17 24.42
C ASP A 83 9.92 -3.59 25.75
N PRO A 84 9.97 -4.36 26.85
CA PRO A 84 9.53 -3.91 28.17
C PRO A 84 10.23 -2.63 28.66
N ASP A 85 11.43 -2.33 28.14
CA ASP A 85 12.25 -1.19 28.55
C ASP A 85 12.02 0.06 27.67
N ALA A 86 11.17 -0.03 26.63
CA ALA A 86 10.93 1.06 25.68
C ALA A 86 10.12 2.25 26.24
N GLY A 87 9.76 2.21 27.52
CA GLY A 87 9.02 3.26 28.21
C GLY A 87 7.56 3.41 27.74
N THR A 88 6.78 4.18 28.50
CA THR A 88 5.35 4.41 28.26
C THR A 88 5.10 5.84 27.77
N GLY A 89 3.93 6.11 27.16
CA GLY A 89 3.50 7.46 26.78
C GLY A 89 3.73 7.83 25.31
N HIS A 90 3.92 6.83 24.45
CA HIS A 90 4.00 7.04 23.00
C HIS A 90 2.67 7.53 22.43
N THR A 91 2.72 8.54 21.56
CA THR A 91 1.56 9.03 20.81
C THR A 91 1.49 8.36 19.45
N ALA A 92 0.33 8.36 18.80
CA ALA A 92 0.21 7.82 17.44
C ALA A 92 1.19 8.50 16.46
N GLU A 93 1.42 9.80 16.64
CA GLU A 93 2.39 10.57 15.85
C GLU A 93 3.83 10.12 16.10
N SER A 94 4.26 9.99 17.37
CA SER A 94 5.61 9.56 17.69
C SER A 94 5.89 8.12 17.24
N VAL A 95 4.88 7.24 17.30
CA VAL A 95 4.96 5.87 16.77
C VAL A 95 5.13 5.88 15.26
N GLN A 96 4.34 6.69 14.55
CA GLN A 96 4.41 6.80 13.09
C GLN A 96 5.76 7.35 12.62
N GLU A 97 6.30 8.34 13.32
CA GLU A 97 7.65 8.88 13.05
C GLU A 97 8.72 7.81 13.27
N GLY A 98 8.65 7.08 14.39
CA GLY A 98 9.56 5.96 14.68
C GLY A 98 9.52 4.91 13.58
N TRP A 99 8.32 4.49 13.16
CA TRP A 99 8.13 3.50 12.09
C TRP A 99 8.82 3.92 10.78
N GLU A 100 8.65 5.17 10.37
CA GLU A 100 9.29 5.69 9.14
C GLU A 100 10.81 5.82 9.27
N GLN A 101 11.33 6.18 10.46
CA GLN A 101 12.78 6.22 10.71
C GLN A 101 13.41 4.82 10.64
N HIS A 102 12.81 3.82 11.28
CA HIS A 102 13.26 2.43 11.20
C HIS A 102 13.28 1.93 9.75
N LYS A 103 12.19 2.18 9.01
CA LYS A 103 12.07 1.83 7.59
C LYS A 103 13.13 2.52 6.71
N ALA A 104 13.55 3.74 7.03
CA ALA A 104 14.61 4.44 6.32
C ALA A 104 15.98 3.78 6.56
N ARG A 105 16.29 3.41 7.82
CA ARG A 105 17.53 2.73 8.21
C ARG A 105 17.66 1.34 7.57
N GLU A 106 16.61 0.53 7.62
CA GLU A 106 16.60 -0.84 7.06
C GLU A 106 16.85 -0.88 5.55
N LYS A 107 16.30 0.10 4.82
CA LYS A 107 16.28 0.07 3.35
C LYS A 107 17.50 0.70 2.69
N GLY A 108 18.44 1.24 3.46
CA GLY A 108 19.69 1.82 2.93
C GLY A 108 19.48 2.79 1.76
N ARG A 109 18.41 3.60 1.82
CA ARG A 109 17.99 4.43 0.68
C ARG A 109 19.02 5.52 0.39
N ALA A 110 19.49 5.60 -0.85
CA ALA A 110 20.40 6.65 -1.30
C ALA A 110 19.66 7.95 -1.60
N HIS A 111 18.45 7.86 -2.13
CA HIS A 111 17.59 8.98 -2.47
C HIS A 111 16.24 8.92 -1.75
N VAL A 112 15.68 10.10 -1.42
CA VAL A 112 14.42 10.22 -0.65
C VAL A 112 13.23 9.53 -1.32
N LEU A 113 13.24 9.42 -2.66
CA LEU A 113 12.19 8.77 -3.44
C LEU A 113 12.38 7.24 -3.63
N ASP A 114 13.47 6.66 -3.12
CA ASP A 114 13.76 5.23 -3.33
C ASP A 114 12.68 4.32 -2.71
N GLY A 115 12.22 3.35 -3.50
CA GLY A 115 11.15 2.43 -3.10
C GLY A 115 9.75 3.06 -3.04
N VAL A 116 9.50 4.14 -3.81
CA VAL A 116 8.13 4.44 -4.27
C VAL A 116 7.82 3.47 -5.41
N PRO A 117 6.83 2.56 -5.27
CA PRO A 117 6.51 1.62 -6.34
C PRO A 117 6.06 2.35 -7.61
N LEU A 118 6.57 1.91 -8.76
CA LEU A 118 6.23 2.50 -10.06
C LEU A 118 4.81 2.12 -10.52
N ALA A 119 4.35 0.93 -10.12
CA ALA A 119 3.03 0.40 -10.49
C ALA A 119 1.88 0.99 -9.66
N LEU A 120 2.15 1.90 -8.72
CA LEU A 120 1.06 2.59 -8.01
C LEU A 120 0.20 3.40 -8.99
N PRO A 121 -1.12 3.47 -8.77
CA PRO A 121 -1.98 4.43 -9.45
C PRO A 121 -1.46 5.86 -9.34
N ALA A 122 -1.78 6.69 -10.33
CA ALA A 122 -1.15 7.98 -10.52
C ALA A 122 -1.31 8.91 -9.31
N LEU A 123 -2.50 9.00 -8.69
CA LEU A 123 -2.74 9.90 -7.57
C LEU A 123 -2.09 9.36 -6.29
N ALA A 124 -2.21 8.05 -6.03
CA ALA A 124 -1.53 7.40 -4.91
C ALA A 124 0.00 7.55 -5.00
N ARG A 125 0.57 7.41 -6.20
CA ARG A 125 2.00 7.62 -6.44
C ARG A 125 2.39 9.08 -6.24
N ALA A 126 1.61 10.01 -6.78
CA ALA A 126 1.84 11.44 -6.64
C ALA A 126 1.80 11.87 -5.16
N ASP A 127 0.80 11.43 -4.39
CA ASP A 127 0.70 11.70 -2.96
C ASP A 127 1.93 11.19 -2.20
N LYS A 128 2.38 9.97 -2.51
CA LYS A 128 3.56 9.36 -1.89
C LYS A 128 4.86 10.08 -2.23
N VAL A 129 5.01 10.56 -3.47
CA VAL A 129 6.17 11.35 -3.90
C VAL A 129 6.17 12.70 -3.20
N VAL A 130 5.06 13.44 -3.28
CA VAL A 130 4.88 14.74 -2.60
C VAL A 130 5.18 14.59 -1.10
N GLY A 131 4.57 13.61 -0.45
CA GLY A 131 4.77 13.39 0.98
C GLY A 131 6.20 13.05 1.39
N ARG A 132 7.00 12.49 0.48
CA ARG A 132 8.44 12.26 0.72
C ARG A 132 9.26 13.53 0.52
N LEU A 133 8.92 14.35 -0.47
CA LEU A 133 9.59 15.62 -0.72
C LEU A 133 9.30 16.64 0.40
N ASP A 134 8.05 16.71 0.88
CA ASP A 134 7.65 17.58 1.98
C ASP A 134 8.48 17.33 3.25
N ARG A 135 8.76 16.06 3.57
CA ARG A 135 9.55 15.66 4.76
C ARG A 135 10.98 16.16 4.75
N VAL A 136 11.56 16.35 3.56
CA VAL A 136 12.92 16.87 3.39
C VAL A 136 12.92 18.35 3.00
N GLY A 137 11.76 19.01 3.09
CA GLY A 137 11.61 20.43 2.76
C GLY A 137 11.82 20.77 1.29
N VAL A 138 11.69 19.80 0.38
CA VAL A 138 11.85 20.05 -1.06
C VAL A 138 10.54 20.61 -1.61
N SER A 139 10.57 21.88 -2.01
CA SER A 139 9.44 22.55 -2.64
C SER A 139 9.23 22.05 -4.06
N VAL A 140 7.98 21.71 -4.38
CA VAL A 140 7.56 21.40 -5.75
C VAL A 140 7.13 22.70 -6.42
N ALA A 141 7.88 23.13 -7.44
CA ALA A 141 7.55 24.31 -8.22
C ALA A 141 6.18 24.15 -8.91
N PRO A 142 5.37 25.21 -9.01
CA PRO A 142 4.20 25.21 -9.87
C PRO A 142 4.60 24.87 -11.30
N GLY A 143 3.78 24.06 -11.97
CA GLY A 143 3.90 23.78 -13.39
C GLY A 143 2.72 24.33 -14.17
N GLU A 144 2.75 24.18 -15.48
CA GLU A 144 1.67 24.57 -16.39
C GLU A 144 0.94 23.34 -16.96
N GLY A 145 -0.35 23.49 -17.26
CA GLY A 145 -1.19 22.47 -17.89
C GLY A 145 -1.79 21.44 -16.93
N ILE A 146 -2.63 20.56 -17.49
CA ILE A 146 -3.50 19.64 -16.73
C ILE A 146 -2.71 18.72 -15.77
N GLY A 147 -1.53 18.24 -16.16
CA GLY A 147 -0.70 17.42 -15.28
C GLY A 147 -0.26 18.15 -14.02
N ALA A 148 0.11 19.43 -14.14
CA ALA A 148 0.47 20.27 -13.00
C ALA A 148 -0.75 20.60 -12.12
N GLU A 149 -1.90 20.83 -12.73
CA GLU A 149 -3.16 21.05 -12.03
C GLU A 149 -3.60 19.81 -11.22
N LEU A 150 -3.51 18.62 -11.80
CA LEU A 150 -3.78 17.35 -11.10
C LEU A 150 -2.83 17.16 -9.91
N LEU A 151 -1.53 17.44 -10.09
CA LEU A 151 -0.56 17.38 -8.99
C LEU A 151 -0.86 18.43 -7.90
N ALA A 152 -1.32 19.62 -8.27
CA ALA A 152 -1.75 20.64 -7.31
C ALA A 152 -2.97 20.20 -6.50
N LEU A 153 -3.93 19.50 -7.13
CA LEU A 153 -5.07 18.89 -6.44
C LEU A 153 -4.63 17.80 -5.46
N VAL A 154 -3.68 16.94 -5.83
CA VAL A 154 -3.07 15.95 -4.92
C VAL A 154 -2.46 16.63 -3.70
N ARG A 155 -1.66 17.68 -3.90
CA ARG A 155 -1.05 18.45 -2.80
C ARG A 155 -2.10 19.08 -1.88
N ARG A 156 -3.18 19.61 -2.46
CA ARG A 156 -4.30 20.17 -1.70
C ARG A 156 -5.02 19.11 -0.87
N ALA A 157 -5.34 17.95 -1.46
CA ALA A 157 -5.96 16.84 -0.76
C ALA A 157 -5.10 16.39 0.43
N ARG A 158 -3.79 16.22 0.21
CA ARG A 158 -2.83 15.88 1.27
C ARG A 158 -2.81 16.90 2.41
N ALA A 159 -2.77 18.19 2.10
CA ALA A 159 -2.81 19.26 3.11
C ALA A 159 -4.11 19.26 3.94
N GLN A 160 -5.18 18.65 3.41
CA GLN A 160 -6.47 18.49 4.08
C GLN A 160 -6.62 17.12 4.77
N GLY A 161 -5.58 16.27 4.73
CA GLY A 161 -5.64 14.90 5.28
C GLY A 161 -6.51 13.95 4.46
N VAL A 162 -6.78 14.27 3.19
CA VAL A 162 -7.59 13.47 2.27
C VAL A 162 -6.67 12.63 1.38
N ASP A 163 -6.94 11.33 1.28
CA ASP A 163 -6.31 10.46 0.26
C ASP A 163 -6.90 10.81 -1.12
N PRO A 164 -6.10 11.37 -2.05
CA PRO A 164 -6.62 11.80 -3.35
C PRO A 164 -7.06 10.64 -4.25
N GLU A 165 -6.46 9.46 -4.12
CA GLU A 165 -6.82 8.30 -4.92
C GLU A 165 -8.18 7.76 -4.48
N ALA A 166 -8.36 7.56 -3.17
CA ALA A 166 -9.64 7.10 -2.61
C ALA A 166 -10.76 8.13 -2.85
N ALA A 167 -10.46 9.42 -2.71
CA ALA A 167 -11.42 10.48 -2.97
C ALA A 167 -11.92 10.48 -4.43
N LEU A 168 -11.03 10.27 -5.41
CA LEU A 168 -11.44 10.17 -6.80
C LEU A 168 -12.23 8.88 -7.07
N ARG A 169 -11.83 7.73 -6.51
CA ARG A 169 -12.60 6.48 -6.63
C ARG A 169 -14.03 6.64 -6.14
N GLU A 170 -14.23 7.23 -4.97
CA GLU A 170 -15.56 7.53 -4.43
C GLU A 170 -16.38 8.40 -5.39
N GLN A 171 -15.81 9.50 -5.89
CA GLN A 171 -16.52 10.39 -6.82
C GLN A 171 -16.89 9.70 -8.14
N VAL A 172 -16.01 8.83 -8.67
CA VAL A 172 -16.29 8.03 -9.86
C VAL A 172 -17.44 7.05 -9.59
N ARG A 173 -17.44 6.34 -8.45
CA ARG A 173 -18.54 5.44 -8.05
C ARG A 173 -19.88 6.19 -7.97
N LEU A 174 -19.90 7.38 -7.38
CA LEU A 174 -21.12 8.21 -7.31
C LEU A 174 -21.61 8.64 -8.69
N LEU A 175 -20.70 9.01 -9.60
CA LEU A 175 -21.03 9.36 -10.98
C LEU A 175 -21.63 8.15 -11.72
N GLU A 176 -21.05 6.97 -11.55
CA GLU A 176 -21.56 5.73 -12.15
C GLU A 176 -22.94 5.35 -11.61
N ALA A 177 -23.16 5.45 -10.30
CA ALA A 177 -24.46 5.21 -9.68
C ALA A 177 -25.53 6.18 -10.20
N ALA A 178 -25.19 7.47 -10.33
CA ALA A 178 -26.07 8.47 -10.91
C ALA A 178 -26.41 8.16 -12.37
N ALA A 179 -25.42 7.75 -13.17
CA ALA A 179 -25.62 7.36 -14.57
C ALA A 179 -26.51 6.11 -14.72
N ARG A 180 -26.45 5.18 -13.76
CA ARG A 180 -27.28 3.96 -13.72
C ARG A 180 -28.69 4.21 -13.15
N GLY A 181 -29.01 5.45 -12.74
CA GLY A 181 -30.30 5.77 -12.12
C GLY A 181 -30.50 5.12 -10.75
N THR A 182 -29.41 4.71 -10.10
CA THR A 182 -29.42 3.95 -8.84
C THR A 182 -29.15 4.86 -7.64
N VAL A 183 -29.62 6.12 -7.70
CA VAL A 183 -29.51 7.04 -6.56
C VAL A 183 -30.48 6.57 -5.47
N ALA A 184 -29.93 6.20 -4.32
CA ALA A 184 -30.69 6.01 -3.08
C ALA A 184 -31.20 7.36 -2.53
#